data_AF-A0A9P8JJJ5-F1
#
_entry.id   AF-A0A9P8JJJ5-F1
#
_cell.length_a   1.000
_cell.length_b   1.000
_cell.length_c   1.000
_cell.angle_alpha   90.00
_cell.angle_beta   90.00
_cell.angle_gamma   90.00
#
_symmetry.space_group_name_H-M   'P 1'
#
loop_
_entity.id
_entity.type
_entity.pdbx_description
1 polymer ?
#
loop_
_entity_poly.entity_id
_entity_poly.type
_entity_poly.pdbx_seq_one_letter_code
_entity_poly.pdbx_strand_id
1 'polypeptide(L)'
;MASTDGLDQVEQQLKAVIDNLYMLICQAHEFRGSQTTEAMTFEIKRLIQNLLSLCQTARVLPTSLPPEVIEYVERSRNPDIYTREFVELVQKLNQQLKGRSQAFADFRDILAREMAGALPDCKQDITMVVESTGGKAPA
;
A
#
# COMPACT_ATOMS: atom_id res chain seq x y z
N MET A 1 -2.86 -19.56 2.80
CA MET A 1 -3.05 -18.82 1.54
C MET A 1 -4.46 -18.25 1.59
N ALA A 2 -4.62 -16.93 1.65
CA ALA A 2 -5.95 -16.33 1.63
C ALA A 2 -6.62 -16.70 0.30
N SER A 3 -7.86 -17.17 0.34
CA SER A 3 -8.59 -17.63 -0.83
C SER A 3 -8.72 -16.50 -1.85
N THR A 4 -7.99 -16.59 -2.97
CA THR A 4 -8.05 -15.62 -4.10
C THR A 4 -9.33 -15.76 -4.93
N ASP A 5 -10.13 -16.78 -4.64
CA ASP A 5 -11.32 -17.17 -5.40
C ASP A 5 -12.31 -16.00 -5.62
N GLY A 6 -12.46 -15.12 -4.62
CA GLY A 6 -13.29 -13.91 -4.75
C GLY A 6 -12.70 -12.84 -5.67
N LEU A 7 -11.38 -12.67 -5.69
CA LEU A 7 -10.67 -11.75 -6.58
C LEU A 7 -10.75 -12.24 -8.03
N ASP A 8 -10.51 -13.54 -8.24
CA ASP A 8 -10.57 -14.18 -9.56
C ASP A 8 -11.98 -14.07 -10.15
N GLN A 9 -13.02 -14.25 -9.33
CA GLN A 9 -14.42 -14.08 -9.74
C GLN A 9 -14.73 -12.64 -10.16
N VAL A 10 -14.30 -11.65 -9.37
CA VAL A 10 -14.49 -10.22 -9.69
C VAL A 10 -13.74 -9.84 -10.95
N GLU A 11 -12.52 -10.35 -11.15
CA GLU A 11 -11.74 -10.11 -12.38
C GLU A 11 -12.47 -10.64 -13.62
N GLN A 12 -13.00 -11.85 -13.56
CA GLN A 12 -13.78 -12.44 -14.66
C GLN A 12 -15.04 -11.62 -14.97
N GLN A 13 -15.77 -11.20 -13.95
CA GLN A 13 -16.95 -10.34 -14.11
C GLN A 13 -16.60 -8.98 -14.72
N LEU A 14 -15.47 -8.38 -14.31
CA LEU A 14 -14.98 -7.12 -14.86
C LEU A 14 -14.62 -7.26 -16.35
N LYS A 15 -13.91 -8.33 -16.73
CA LYS A 15 -13.63 -8.63 -18.16
C LYS A 15 -14.91 -8.78 -18.97
N ALA A 16 -15.90 -9.50 -18.43
CA ALA A 16 -17.19 -9.64 -19.10
C ALA A 16 -17.87 -8.28 -19.30
N VAL A 17 -17.86 -7.37 -18.32
CA VAL A 17 -18.40 -6.01 -18.47
C VAL A 17 -17.68 -5.24 -19.58
N ILE A 18 -16.34 -5.31 -19.64
CA ILE A 18 -15.54 -4.67 -20.70
C ILE A 18 -15.92 -5.23 -22.08
N ASP A 19 -16.08 -6.55 -22.19
CA ASP A 19 -16.49 -7.20 -23.45
C ASP A 19 -17.89 -6.75 -23.90
N ASN A 20 -18.86 -6.63 -22.98
CA ASN A 20 -20.20 -6.12 -23.33
C ASN A 20 -20.13 -4.67 -23.85
N LEU A 21 -19.31 -3.81 -23.22
CA LEU A 21 -19.11 -2.43 -23.66
C LEU A 21 -18.46 -2.39 -25.06
N TYR A 22 -17.46 -3.23 -25.31
CA TYR A 22 -16.82 -3.32 -26.61
C TYR A 22 -17.79 -3.78 -27.70
N MET A 23 -18.59 -4.83 -27.44
CA MET A 23 -19.61 -5.32 -28.38
C MET A 23 -20.66 -4.26 -28.69
N LEU A 24 -21.09 -3.48 -27.70
CA LEU A 24 -22.01 -2.36 -27.90
C LEU A 24 -21.42 -1.28 -28.81
N ILE A 25 -20.12 -0.94 -28.65
CA ILE A 25 -19.42 0.01 -29.53
C ILE A 25 -19.39 -0.52 -30.97
N CYS A 26 -19.03 -1.80 -31.16
CA CYS A 26 -19.00 -2.43 -32.49
C CYS A 26 -20.38 -2.43 -33.16
N GLN A 27 -21.43 -2.83 -32.43
CA GLN A 27 -22.80 -2.87 -32.94
C GLN A 27 -23.33 -1.47 -33.28
N ALA A 28 -23.00 -0.47 -32.47
CA ALA A 28 -23.37 0.92 -32.74
C ALA A 28 -22.65 1.47 -33.98
N HIS A 29 -21.38 1.08 -34.20
CA HIS A 29 -20.62 1.47 -35.37
C HIS A 29 -21.15 0.82 -36.66
N GLU A 30 -21.50 -0.47 -36.60
CA GLU A 30 -22.04 -1.25 -37.73
C GLU A 30 -23.57 -1.33 -37.73
N PHE A 31 -24.24 -0.21 -37.47
CA PHE A 31 -25.70 -0.20 -37.37
C PHE A 31 -26.38 -0.54 -38.71
N ARG A 32 -27.17 -1.62 -38.74
CA ARG A 32 -27.89 -2.11 -39.93
C ARG A 32 -29.41 -2.18 -39.75
N GLY A 33 -29.97 -1.29 -38.93
CA GLY A 33 -31.42 -1.17 -38.73
C GLY A 33 -31.96 -2.01 -37.56
N SER A 34 -33.20 -2.49 -37.68
CA SER A 34 -33.98 -3.04 -36.55
C SER A 34 -33.33 -4.23 -35.85
N GLN A 35 -32.65 -5.11 -36.59
CA GLN A 35 -31.94 -6.27 -36.01
C GLN A 35 -30.81 -5.83 -35.08
N THR A 36 -30.07 -4.76 -35.44
CA THR A 36 -29.02 -4.21 -34.59
C THR A 36 -29.61 -3.56 -33.33
N THR A 37 -30.77 -2.89 -33.44
CA THR A 37 -31.47 -2.32 -32.29
C THR A 37 -31.88 -3.38 -31.27
N GLU A 38 -32.41 -4.51 -31.72
CA GLU A 38 -32.79 -5.63 -30.85
C GLU A 38 -31.58 -6.26 -30.16
N ALA A 39 -30.50 -6.50 -30.92
CA ALA A 39 -29.24 -7.02 -30.38
C ALA A 39 -28.62 -6.08 -29.33
N MET A 40 -28.57 -4.77 -29.61
CA MET A 40 -28.09 -3.77 -28.66
C MET A 40 -28.94 -3.72 -27.39
N THR A 41 -30.27 -3.83 -27.53
CA THR A 41 -31.18 -3.84 -26.37
C THR A 41 -30.90 -5.06 -25.48
N PHE A 42 -30.63 -6.22 -26.09
CA PHE A 42 -30.22 -7.41 -25.36
C PHE A 42 -28.87 -7.23 -24.66
N GLU A 43 -27.87 -6.69 -25.34
CA GLU A 43 -26.55 -6.43 -24.76
C GLU A 43 -26.58 -5.40 -23.62
N ILE A 44 -27.41 -4.35 -23.73
CA ILE A 44 -27.61 -3.39 -22.62
C ILE A 44 -28.21 -4.09 -21.40
N LYS A 45 -29.19 -4.97 -21.57
CA LYS A 45 -29.76 -5.75 -20.46
C LYS A 45 -28.71 -6.65 -19.82
N ARG A 46 -27.88 -7.31 -20.62
CA ARG A 46 -26.78 -8.16 -20.16
C ARG A 46 -25.71 -7.36 -19.40
N LEU A 47 -25.34 -6.19 -19.91
CA LEU A 47 -24.42 -5.25 -19.25
C LEU A 47 -24.95 -4.85 -17.86
N ILE A 48 -26.22 -4.48 -17.75
CA ILE A 48 -26.84 -4.12 -16.47
C ILE A 48 -26.80 -5.29 -15.49
N GLN A 49 -27.14 -6.50 -15.93
CA GLN A 49 -27.08 -7.70 -15.08
C GLN A 49 -25.65 -7.98 -14.60
N ASN A 50 -24.65 -7.87 -15.47
CA ASN A 50 -23.25 -8.08 -15.12
C ASN A 50 -22.73 -7.03 -14.14
N LEU A 51 -23.09 -5.75 -14.33
CA LEU A 51 -22.76 -4.67 -13.39
C LEU A 51 -23.39 -4.87 -12.01
N LEU A 52 -24.65 -5.32 -11.95
CA LEU A 52 -25.31 -5.63 -10.68
C LEU A 52 -24.64 -6.80 -9.96
N SER A 53 -24.29 -7.86 -10.69
CA SER A 53 -23.54 -9.00 -10.13
C SER A 53 -22.17 -8.57 -9.62
N LEU A 54 -21.43 -7.78 -10.40
CA LEU A 54 -20.12 -7.25 -10.02
C LEU A 54 -20.21 -6.41 -8.73
N CYS A 55 -21.20 -5.52 -8.62
CA CYS A 55 -21.43 -4.73 -7.41
C CYS A 55 -21.77 -5.56 -6.18
N GLN A 56 -22.31 -6.76 -6.33
CA GLN A 56 -22.60 -7.67 -5.22
C GLN A 56 -21.35 -8.47 -4.83
N THR A 57 -20.67 -9.05 -5.81
CA THR A 57 -19.45 -9.84 -5.59
C THR A 57 -18.28 -8.97 -5.10
N ALA A 58 -18.16 -7.73 -5.56
CA ALA A 58 -17.08 -6.84 -5.10
C ALA A 58 -17.20 -6.45 -3.61
N ARG A 59 -18.39 -6.54 -2.99
CA ARG A 59 -18.58 -6.18 -1.56
C ARG A 59 -17.90 -7.14 -0.60
N VAL A 60 -17.65 -8.38 -1.01
CA VAL A 60 -16.95 -9.36 -0.17
C VAL A 60 -15.42 -9.20 -0.26
N LEU A 61 -14.91 -8.34 -1.15
CA LEU A 61 -13.48 -8.06 -1.23
C LEU A 61 -13.04 -7.09 -0.13
N PRO A 62 -11.81 -7.26 0.41
CA PRO A 62 -11.24 -6.31 1.34
C PRO A 62 -11.02 -4.95 0.65
N THR A 63 -11.68 -3.90 1.15
CA THR A 63 -11.68 -2.54 0.58
C THR A 63 -10.61 -1.61 1.16
N SER A 64 -9.69 -2.14 1.96
CA SER A 64 -8.60 -1.36 2.56
C SER A 64 -7.49 -1.08 1.54
N LEU A 65 -7.69 -0.08 0.69
CA LEU A 65 -6.68 0.42 -0.24
C LEU A 65 -6.20 1.81 0.18
N PRO A 66 -4.89 2.10 0.18
CA PRO A 66 -4.38 3.44 0.38
C PRO A 66 -4.91 4.40 -0.70
N PRO A 67 -5.35 5.62 -0.35
CA PRO A 67 -5.81 6.62 -1.32
C PRO A 67 -4.79 6.93 -2.42
N GLU A 68 -3.50 6.86 -2.08
CA GLU A 68 -2.41 7.08 -3.03
C GLU A 68 -2.42 6.04 -4.16
N VAL A 69 -2.74 4.77 -3.86
CA VAL A 69 -2.84 3.74 -4.90
C VAL A 69 -3.96 4.06 -5.89
N ILE A 70 -5.07 4.63 -5.41
CA ILE A 70 -6.19 5.08 -6.26
C ILE A 70 -5.73 6.22 -7.18
N GLU A 71 -5.01 7.20 -6.65
CA GLU A 71 -4.46 8.33 -7.43
C GLU A 71 -3.49 7.86 -8.53
N TYR A 72 -2.71 6.80 -8.27
CA TYR A 72 -1.86 6.19 -9.30
C TYR A 72 -2.68 5.64 -10.46
N VAL A 73 -3.76 4.90 -10.17
CA VAL A 73 -4.66 4.33 -11.19
C VAL A 73 -5.39 5.43 -11.95
N GLU A 74 -5.92 6.45 -11.27
CA GLU A 74 -6.60 7.60 -11.91
C GLU A 74 -5.69 8.36 -12.88
N ARG A 75 -4.38 8.44 -12.56
CA ARG A 75 -3.36 9.05 -13.43
C ARG A 75 -2.78 8.10 -14.46
N SER A 76 -3.35 6.90 -14.64
CA SER A 76 -2.83 5.88 -15.55
C SER A 76 -1.38 5.48 -15.29
N ARG A 77 -0.92 5.58 -14.02
CA ARG A 77 0.41 5.16 -13.58
C ARG A 77 0.32 3.75 -12.99
N ASN A 78 1.36 2.94 -13.17
CA ASN A 78 1.40 1.59 -12.60
C ASN A 78 1.37 1.65 -11.05
N PRO A 79 0.34 1.11 -10.38
CA PRO A 79 0.23 1.10 -8.91
C PRO A 79 1.36 0.31 -8.22
N ASP A 80 2.02 -0.62 -8.89
CA ASP A 80 3.17 -1.36 -8.33
C ASP A 80 4.33 -0.43 -7.93
N ILE A 81 4.42 0.73 -8.59
CA ILE A 81 5.42 1.74 -8.28
C ILE A 81 5.20 2.30 -6.86
N TYR A 82 3.96 2.48 -6.42
CA TYR A 82 3.66 2.90 -5.05
C TYR A 82 4.20 1.88 -4.04
N THR A 83 3.93 0.59 -4.27
CA THR A 83 4.44 -0.48 -3.39
C THR A 83 5.97 -0.48 -3.32
N ARG A 84 6.64 -0.30 -4.46
CA ARG A 84 8.11 -0.18 -4.52
C ARG A 84 8.60 1.04 -3.72
N GLU A 85 8.04 2.22 -3.96
CA GLU A 85 8.39 3.47 -3.26
C GLU A 85 8.15 3.35 -1.75
N PHE A 86 7.07 2.67 -1.35
CA PHE A 86 6.76 2.42 0.06
C PHE A 86 7.82 1.55 0.74
N VAL A 87 8.23 0.45 0.10
CA VAL A 87 9.31 -0.42 0.63
C VAL A 87 10.63 0.34 0.72
N GLU A 88 10.98 1.12 -0.30
CA GLU A 88 12.18 1.97 -0.31
C GLU A 88 12.15 3.01 0.81
N LEU A 89 11.00 3.64 1.03
CA LEU A 89 10.80 4.60 2.12
C LEU A 89 10.97 3.94 3.48
N VAL A 90 10.35 2.78 3.72
CA VAL A 90 10.46 2.04 4.97
C VAL A 90 11.91 1.65 5.24
N GLN A 91 12.62 1.17 4.23
CA GLN A 91 14.05 0.84 4.36
C GLN A 91 14.89 2.06 4.74
N LYS A 92 14.69 3.18 4.03
CA LYS A 92 15.40 4.44 4.30
C LYS A 92 15.14 4.95 5.72
N LEU A 93 13.87 4.96 6.14
CA LEU A 93 13.49 5.40 7.48
C LEU A 93 14.08 4.49 8.57
N ASN A 94 14.07 3.17 8.36
CA ASN A 94 14.67 2.23 9.31
C ASN A 94 16.18 2.47 9.47
N GLN A 95 16.90 2.65 8.36
CA GLN A 95 18.34 2.97 8.40
C GLN A 95 18.59 4.31 9.09
N GLN A 96 17.78 5.33 8.81
CA GLN A 96 17.89 6.64 9.43
C GLN A 96 17.62 6.58 10.95
N LEU A 97 16.60 5.84 11.38
CA LEU A 97 16.28 5.64 12.80
C LEU A 97 17.40 4.89 13.51
N LYS A 98 17.92 3.83 12.90
CA LYS A 98 19.08 3.09 13.43
C LYS A 98 20.30 4.00 13.58
N GLY A 99 20.61 4.81 12.56
CA GLY A 99 21.73 5.75 12.58
C GLY A 99 21.58 6.82 13.67
N ARG A 100 20.38 7.38 13.82
CA ARG A 100 20.08 8.33 14.90
C ARG A 100 20.21 7.70 16.27
N SER A 101 19.67 6.50 16.45
CA SER A 101 19.78 5.77 17.72
C SER A 101 21.23 5.48 18.08
N GLN A 102 22.07 5.10 17.10
CA GLN A 102 23.49 4.88 17.31
C GLN A 102 24.21 6.19 17.69
N ALA A 103 23.96 7.28 16.96
CA ALA A 103 24.57 8.57 17.26
C ALA A 103 24.23 9.09 18.66
N PHE A 104 22.97 8.89 19.12
CA PHE A 104 22.59 9.24 20.49
C PHE A 104 23.26 8.34 21.53
N ALA A 105 23.45 7.05 21.24
CA ALA A 105 24.19 6.14 22.12
C ALA A 105 25.67 6.56 22.21
N ASP A 106 26.30 6.89 21.09
CA ASP A 106 27.69 7.35 21.04
C ASP A 106 27.85 8.68 21.80
N PHE A 107 26.93 9.62 21.63
CA PHE A 107 26.92 10.89 22.35
C PHE A 107 26.78 10.67 23.86
N ARG A 108 25.86 9.80 24.29
CA ARG A 108 25.69 9.42 25.71
C ARG A 108 27.00 8.88 26.27
N ASP A 109 27.66 7.96 25.57
CA ASP A 109 28.86 7.29 26.06
C ASP A 109 30.06 8.25 26.15
N ILE A 110 30.20 9.18 25.20
CA ILE A 110 31.21 10.24 25.25
C ILE A 110 30.92 11.20 26.41
N LEU A 111 29.69 11.70 26.52
CA LEU A 111 29.31 12.63 27.57
C LEU A 111 29.53 12.02 28.97
N ALA A 112 29.14 10.76 29.16
CA ALA A 112 29.35 10.06 30.42
C ALA A 112 30.83 9.93 30.77
N ARG A 113 31.69 9.65 29.79
CA ARG A 113 33.15 9.57 30.00
C ARG A 113 33.73 10.92 30.43
N GLU A 114 33.40 12.00 29.72
CA GLU A 114 33.89 13.34 30.05
C GLU A 114 33.38 13.80 31.41
N MET A 115 32.10 13.55 31.72
CA MET A 115 31.53 13.87 33.04
C MET A 115 32.17 13.06 34.16
N ALA A 116 32.44 11.76 33.97
CA ALA A 116 33.12 10.94 34.97
C ALA A 116 34.57 11.38 35.21
N GLY A 117 35.24 11.94 34.19
CA GLY A 117 36.57 12.54 34.32
C GLY A 117 36.56 13.89 35.04
N ALA A 118 35.58 14.74 34.74
CA ALA A 118 35.46 16.09 35.33
C ALA A 118 34.83 16.09 36.73
N LEU A 119 33.98 15.11 37.05
CA LEU A 119 33.21 15.02 38.30
C LEU A 119 33.36 13.60 38.91
N PRO A 120 34.48 13.31 39.61
CA PRO A 120 34.74 11.99 40.15
C PRO A 120 33.70 11.54 41.19
N ASP A 121 33.18 12.47 41.98
CA ASP A 121 32.20 12.20 43.04
C ASP A 121 30.85 11.72 42.49
N CYS A 122 30.52 12.08 41.24
CA CYS A 122 29.28 11.70 40.56
C CYS A 122 29.41 10.43 39.70
N LYS A 123 30.56 9.74 39.72
CA LYS A 123 30.83 8.63 38.79
C LYS A 123 29.82 7.47 38.91
N GLN A 124 29.37 7.16 40.14
CA GLN A 124 28.35 6.13 40.37
C GLN A 124 27.00 6.49 39.76
N ASP A 125 26.55 7.74 39.94
CA ASP A 125 25.28 8.21 39.39
C ASP A 125 25.31 8.24 37.86
N ILE A 126 26.42 8.68 37.27
CA ILE A 126 26.64 8.67 35.80
C ILE A 126 26.57 7.24 35.26
N THR A 127 27.23 6.29 35.93
CA THR A 127 27.21 4.86 35.58
C THR A 127 25.78 4.32 35.59
N MET A 128 25.02 4.61 36.65
CA MET A 128 23.63 4.19 36.79
C MET A 128 22.75 4.71 35.64
N VAL A 129 22.92 5.97 35.23
CA VAL A 129 22.16 6.56 34.13
C VAL A 129 22.51 5.93 32.78
N VAL A 130 23.80 5.66 32.53
CA VAL A 130 24.24 5.00 31.28
C VAL A 130 23.64 3.60 31.17
N GLU A 131 23.69 2.81 32.25
CA GLU A 131 23.13 1.46 32.28
C GLU A 131 21.60 1.48 32.13
N SER A 132 20.93 2.42 32.81
CA SER A 132 19.47 2.60 32.71
C SER A 132 19.00 3.03 31.32
N THR A 133 19.87 3.67 30.53
CA THR A 133 19.58 4.10 29.16
C THR A 133 20.11 3.12 28.11
N GLY A 134 20.47 1.89 28.52
CA GLY A 134 20.86 0.80 27.63
C GLY A 134 22.32 0.85 27.14
N GLY A 135 23.15 1.68 27.77
CA GLY A 135 24.60 1.69 27.55
C GLY A 135 25.34 0.73 28.46
N LYS A 136 26.63 0.52 28.19
CA LYS A 136 27.54 -0.14 29.14
C LYS A 136 28.46 0.91 29.71
N ALA A 137 28.59 0.93 31.03
CA ALA A 137 29.51 1.86 31.68
C ALA A 137 30.95 1.63 31.18
N PRO A 138 31.72 2.70 30.92
CA PRO A 138 33.14 2.56 30.64
C PRO A 138 33.83 2.00 31.90
N ALA A 139 34.65 0.96 31.71
CA ALA A 139 35.50 0.38 32.75
C ALA A 139 36.43 1.44 33.37
#